data_AF-A0A8D9FAR8-F1
#
_entry.id   AF-A0A8D9FAR8-F1
#
_cell.length_a   1.000
_cell.length_b   1.000
_cell.length_c   1.000
_cell.angle_alpha   90.00
_cell.angle_beta   90.00
_cell.angle_gamma   90.00
#
_symmetry.space_group_name_H-M   'P 1'
#
loop_
_entity.id
_entity.type
_entity.pdbx_description
1 polymer ?
#
loop_
_entity_poly.entity_id
_entity_poly.type
_entity_poly.pdbx_seq_one_letter_code
_entity_poly.pdbx_strand_id
1 'polypeptide(L)'
;GSWVLQQSEIDDNWEVCYGSEVVDSKAFPNMRATIAQLNSLGYRTTIWVHPFINKNCALFYNEYKQMGLLLENINGSDGTRWWHSDAGEAAHFDFTKPHVRDWYTKRLETLRQSIGLDSFKLDAGESSFAPQIPNLSCPEEQQPRCLSKAYVETASRLGPMIEVRTGAQTQHLPNYIRMLDRDTNWDFKCGLATFIPTLLMLNMAGYPFVMPDMICGNEYGDQICTEELFIRWTQANVFMPIMQFSIPPWRFSNKTVQIVHKMVSLHN
;
A
#
# COMPACT_ATOMS: atom_id res chain seq x y z
N GLY A 1 26.87 13.11 6.42
CA GLY A 1 26.28 12.33 7.52
C GLY A 1 25.34 11.32 6.90
N SER A 2 25.47 10.05 7.26
CA SER A 2 24.62 8.97 6.74
C SER A 2 23.17 9.24 7.14
N TRP A 3 22.27 9.19 6.16
CA TRP A 3 20.84 9.14 6.45
C TRP A 3 20.56 7.86 7.24
N VAL A 4 19.91 7.96 8.40
CA VAL A 4 19.33 6.78 9.05
C VAL A 4 17.97 6.55 8.39
N LEU A 5 17.99 6.16 7.12
CA LEU A 5 16.79 5.70 6.43
C LEU A 5 16.55 4.26 6.88
N GLN A 6 15.43 4.03 7.54
CA GLN A 6 15.14 2.74 8.17
C GLN A 6 14.51 1.73 7.20
N GLN A 7 13.97 2.18 6.07
CA GLN A 7 13.23 1.36 5.10
C GLN A 7 13.34 1.92 3.68
N SER A 8 13.45 1.03 2.70
CA SER A 8 13.30 1.29 1.27
C SER A 8 12.12 0.49 0.76
N GLU A 9 11.29 1.12 -0.06
CA GLU A 9 10.10 0.51 -0.64
C GLU A 9 10.28 0.33 -2.13
N ILE A 10 9.96 -0.85 -2.64
CA ILE A 10 9.83 -1.14 -4.05
C ILE A 10 8.33 -1.04 -4.38
N ASP A 11 7.97 0.03 -5.07
CA ASP A 11 6.58 0.28 -5.49
C ASP A 11 6.32 -0.32 -6.89
N ASP A 12 5.16 -0.02 -7.44
CA ASP A 12 4.58 -0.34 -8.75
C ASP A 12 5.54 -0.82 -9.89
N ASN A 13 5.01 -1.65 -10.80
CA ASN A 13 5.68 -2.21 -11.99
C ASN A 13 6.88 -3.15 -11.72
N TRP A 14 6.91 -3.82 -10.58
CA TRP A 14 7.92 -4.86 -10.30
C TRP A 14 7.50 -6.26 -10.81
N GLU A 15 6.20 -6.47 -11.07
CA GLU A 15 5.62 -7.74 -11.53
C GLU A 15 5.59 -7.86 -13.06
N VAL A 16 5.57 -9.08 -13.60
CA VAL A 16 5.41 -9.32 -15.06
C VAL A 16 4.07 -8.83 -15.60
N CYS A 17 3.04 -8.86 -14.76
CA CYS A 17 1.74 -8.23 -14.96
C CYS A 17 1.03 -8.10 -13.60
N TYR A 18 0.17 -7.09 -13.49
CA TYR A 18 -0.50 -6.76 -12.23
C TYR A 18 -1.27 -7.94 -11.62
N GLY A 19 -0.90 -8.28 -10.39
CA GLY A 19 -1.50 -9.35 -9.63
C GLY A 19 -0.93 -10.74 -9.93
N SER A 20 0.16 -10.84 -10.71
CA SER A 20 0.89 -12.11 -10.90
C SER A 20 1.79 -12.46 -9.73
N GLU A 21 2.29 -11.48 -8.97
CA GLU A 21 3.29 -11.60 -7.90
C GLU A 21 4.55 -12.36 -8.35
N VAL A 22 4.83 -12.31 -9.66
CA VAL A 22 6.03 -12.84 -10.29
C VAL A 22 6.89 -11.66 -10.73
N VAL A 23 8.10 -11.57 -10.18
CA VAL A 23 9.06 -10.50 -10.49
C VAL A 23 9.36 -10.45 -11.99
N ASP A 24 9.22 -9.27 -12.60
CA ASP A 24 9.69 -9.03 -13.96
C ASP A 24 11.21 -8.88 -13.99
N SER A 25 11.89 -9.87 -14.58
CA SER A 25 13.34 -9.83 -14.78
C SER A 25 13.82 -8.69 -15.69
N LYS A 26 12.93 -8.05 -16.46
CA LYS A 26 13.30 -6.85 -17.24
C LYS A 26 13.42 -5.62 -16.34
N ALA A 27 12.50 -5.45 -15.39
CA ALA A 27 12.56 -4.38 -14.39
C ALA A 27 13.66 -4.67 -13.35
N PHE A 28 13.71 -5.91 -12.85
CA PHE A 28 14.66 -6.36 -11.85
C PHE A 28 15.37 -7.64 -12.31
N PRO A 29 16.48 -7.53 -13.09
CA PRO A 29 17.25 -8.68 -13.57
C PRO A 29 17.63 -9.68 -12.47
N ASN A 30 17.85 -9.18 -11.25
CA ASN A 30 18.00 -10.01 -10.07
C ASN A 30 17.48 -9.28 -8.82
N MET A 31 16.17 -9.35 -8.58
CA MET A 31 15.51 -8.71 -7.42
C MET A 31 16.15 -9.13 -6.09
N ARG A 32 16.54 -10.40 -5.94
CA ARG A 32 17.19 -10.89 -4.73
C ARG A 32 18.53 -10.20 -4.47
N ALA A 33 19.33 -9.99 -5.51
CA ALA A 33 20.58 -9.25 -5.39
C ALA A 33 20.33 -7.77 -5.07
N THR A 34 19.32 -7.15 -5.68
CA THR A 34 18.90 -5.77 -5.37
C THR A 34 18.51 -5.61 -3.90
N ILE A 35 17.66 -6.49 -3.38
CA ILE A 35 17.24 -6.48 -1.97
C ILE A 35 18.44 -6.75 -1.05
N ALA A 36 19.28 -7.74 -1.37
CA ALA A 36 20.49 -8.01 -0.59
C ALA A 36 21.43 -6.79 -0.53
N GLN A 37 21.54 -6.03 -1.62
CA GLN A 37 22.32 -4.80 -1.66
C GLN A 37 21.70 -3.72 -0.76
N LEU A 38 20.38 -3.49 -0.85
CA LEU A 38 19.68 -2.55 0.04
C LEU A 38 19.85 -2.93 1.51
N ASN A 39 19.68 -4.21 1.84
CA ASN A 39 19.86 -4.73 3.20
C ASN A 39 21.31 -4.53 3.69
N SER A 40 22.31 -4.72 2.83
CA SER A 40 23.73 -4.47 3.18
C SER A 40 24.05 -2.99 3.44
N LEU A 41 23.24 -2.08 2.91
CA LEU A 41 23.31 -0.65 3.19
C LEU A 41 22.53 -0.26 4.46
N GLY A 42 21.89 -1.23 5.14
CA GLY A 42 21.16 -1.04 6.38
C GLY A 42 19.67 -0.68 6.21
N TYR A 43 19.14 -0.71 4.99
CA TYR A 43 17.71 -0.52 4.75
C TYR A 43 16.96 -1.81 5.00
N ARG A 44 15.81 -1.74 5.67
CA ARG A 44 14.79 -2.78 5.53
C ARG A 44 14.08 -2.60 4.20
N THR A 45 13.51 -3.66 3.66
CA THR A 45 12.85 -3.64 2.35
C THR A 45 11.39 -4.04 2.42
N THR A 46 10.52 -3.20 1.84
CA THR A 46 9.12 -3.52 1.58
C THR A 46 8.84 -3.56 0.09
N ILE A 47 7.87 -4.37 -0.32
CA ILE A 47 7.35 -4.37 -1.68
C ILE A 47 5.86 -4.10 -1.66
N TRP A 48 5.39 -3.32 -2.63
CA TRP A 48 3.99 -3.02 -2.82
C TRP A 48 3.24 -4.23 -3.39
N VAL A 49 2.14 -4.60 -2.75
CA VAL A 49 1.23 -5.67 -3.18
C VAL A 49 -0.22 -5.21 -3.02
N HIS A 50 -1.12 -5.82 -3.80
CA HIS A 50 -2.52 -5.42 -3.86
C HIS A 50 -3.45 -6.64 -4.00
N PRO A 51 -4.76 -6.51 -3.75
CA PRO A 51 -5.71 -7.63 -3.71
C PRO A 51 -6.36 -7.95 -5.08
N PHE A 52 -5.69 -7.64 -6.19
CA PHE A 52 -6.27 -7.72 -7.54
C PHE A 52 -5.45 -8.60 -8.48
N ILE A 53 -6.11 -9.08 -9.54
CA ILE A 53 -5.47 -9.66 -10.73
C ILE A 53 -6.09 -9.01 -11.97
N ASN A 54 -5.25 -8.46 -12.86
CA ASN A 54 -5.74 -7.91 -14.13
C ASN A 54 -6.04 -9.04 -15.13
N LYS A 55 -7.14 -8.93 -15.88
CA LYS A 55 -7.57 -9.96 -16.84
C LYS A 55 -6.62 -10.13 -18.03
N ASN A 56 -5.88 -9.07 -18.37
CA ASN A 56 -4.83 -9.14 -19.38
C ASN A 56 -3.61 -9.98 -18.93
N CYS A 57 -3.47 -10.25 -17.64
CA CYS A 57 -2.53 -11.21 -17.05
C CYS A 57 -3.10 -12.64 -17.18
N ALA A 58 -3.48 -13.02 -18.40
CA ALA A 58 -4.47 -14.06 -18.69
C ALA A 58 -4.11 -15.45 -18.12
N LEU A 59 -2.82 -15.81 -18.08
CA LEU A 59 -2.37 -17.09 -17.52
C LEU A 59 -2.77 -17.20 -16.04
N PHE A 60 -2.35 -16.24 -15.23
CA PHE A 60 -2.60 -16.19 -13.78
C PHE A 60 -4.07 -15.93 -13.48
N TYR A 61 -4.72 -15.03 -14.21
CA TYR A 61 -6.15 -14.77 -14.05
C TYR A 61 -6.99 -16.05 -14.24
N ASN A 62 -6.74 -16.81 -15.32
CA ASN A 62 -7.49 -18.04 -15.58
C ASN A 62 -7.23 -19.11 -14.53
N GLU A 63 -5.99 -19.25 -14.06
CA GLU A 63 -5.63 -20.15 -12.97
C GLU A 63 -6.38 -19.78 -11.68
N TYR A 64 -6.31 -18.51 -11.26
CA TYR A 64 -6.94 -18.06 -10.01
C TYR A 64 -8.46 -18.15 -10.06
N LYS A 65 -9.05 -17.96 -11.24
CA LYS A 65 -10.47 -18.19 -11.48
C LYS A 65 -10.85 -19.66 -11.32
N GLN A 66 -10.08 -20.58 -11.92
CA GLN A 66 -10.31 -22.03 -11.80
C GLN A 66 -10.16 -22.52 -10.35
N MET A 67 -9.26 -21.90 -9.58
CA MET A 67 -9.07 -22.18 -8.16
C MET A 67 -10.18 -21.59 -7.25
N GLY A 68 -11.12 -20.83 -7.80
CA GLY A 68 -12.21 -20.22 -7.04
C GLY A 68 -11.75 -19.15 -6.05
N LEU A 69 -10.70 -18.40 -6.41
CA LEU A 69 -10.09 -17.37 -5.55
C LEU A 69 -10.72 -15.98 -5.71
N LEU A 70 -11.41 -15.74 -6.83
CA LEU A 70 -11.91 -14.43 -7.22
C LEU A 70 -13.28 -14.15 -6.60
N LEU A 71 -13.49 -12.90 -6.22
CA LEU A 71 -14.77 -12.40 -5.73
C LEU A 71 -15.69 -12.14 -6.93
N GLU A 72 -16.83 -12.80 -6.92
CA GLU A 72 -17.87 -12.63 -7.93
C GLU A 72 -19.01 -11.77 -7.38
N ASN A 73 -19.74 -11.11 -8.27
CA ASN A 73 -21.02 -10.50 -7.97
C ASN A 73 -22.15 -11.54 -7.99
N ILE A 74 -23.36 -11.12 -7.62
CA ILE A 74 -24.56 -11.96 -7.62
C ILE A 74 -24.94 -12.57 -8.99
N ASN A 75 -24.35 -12.07 -10.09
CA ASN A 75 -24.57 -12.57 -11.45
C ASN A 75 -23.43 -13.52 -11.92
N GLY A 76 -22.48 -13.85 -11.05
CA GLY A 76 -21.32 -14.70 -11.38
C GLY A 76 -20.20 -13.99 -12.16
N SER A 77 -20.22 -12.65 -12.24
CA SER A 77 -19.14 -11.87 -12.84
C SER A 77 -18.14 -11.43 -11.77
N ASP A 78 -16.85 -11.63 -12.03
CA ASP A 78 -15.72 -11.21 -11.21
C ASP A 78 -15.17 -9.82 -11.59
N GLY A 79 -15.76 -9.19 -12.61
CA GLY A 79 -15.26 -7.93 -13.16
C GLY A 79 -15.38 -6.77 -12.18
N THR A 80 -14.25 -6.15 -11.86
CA THR A 80 -14.15 -4.92 -11.08
C THR A 80 -13.19 -3.92 -11.74
N ARG A 81 -12.94 -2.80 -11.08
CA ARG A 81 -11.98 -1.77 -11.46
C ARG A 81 -11.09 -1.41 -10.29
N TRP A 82 -9.84 -1.06 -10.58
CA TRP A 82 -8.95 -0.33 -9.68
C TRP A 82 -8.11 0.67 -10.49
N TRP A 83 -7.13 1.36 -9.89
CA TRP A 83 -6.43 2.46 -10.57
C TRP A 83 -5.51 2.01 -11.73
N HIS A 84 -5.12 0.75 -11.81
CA HIS A 84 -4.41 0.17 -12.98
C HIS A 84 -5.29 -0.74 -13.85
N SER A 85 -6.61 -0.54 -13.85
CA SER A 85 -7.50 -1.21 -14.79
C SER A 85 -8.67 -0.34 -15.24
N ASP A 86 -9.19 -0.66 -16.42
CA ASP A 86 -10.52 -0.22 -16.83
C ASP A 86 -11.61 -1.01 -16.09
N ALA A 87 -12.85 -0.54 -16.23
CA ALA A 87 -14.01 -1.17 -15.60
C ALA A 87 -14.24 -2.57 -16.19
N GLY A 88 -14.21 -3.59 -15.32
CA GLY A 88 -14.44 -4.98 -15.70
C GLY A 88 -13.18 -5.75 -16.08
N GLU A 89 -12.03 -5.06 -16.18
CA GLU A 89 -10.74 -5.61 -16.65
C GLU A 89 -9.83 -6.12 -15.52
N ALA A 90 -10.30 -6.10 -14.28
CA ALA A 90 -9.65 -6.73 -13.13
C ALA A 90 -10.63 -7.62 -12.35
N ALA A 91 -10.09 -8.45 -11.48
CA ALA A 91 -10.85 -9.17 -10.46
C ALA A 91 -10.20 -8.97 -9.08
N HIS A 92 -11.03 -8.96 -8.04
CA HIS A 92 -10.60 -8.85 -6.64
C HIS A 92 -10.53 -10.25 -6.01
N PHE A 93 -9.54 -10.57 -5.19
CA PHE A 93 -9.53 -11.84 -4.44
C PHE A 93 -10.61 -11.85 -3.34
N ASP A 94 -11.30 -12.97 -3.14
CA ASP A 94 -12.38 -13.09 -2.16
C ASP A 94 -11.84 -13.40 -0.74
N PHE A 95 -11.35 -12.37 -0.05
CA PHE A 95 -10.85 -12.54 1.32
C PHE A 95 -11.92 -12.98 2.33
N THR A 96 -13.22 -12.95 1.98
CA THR A 96 -14.26 -13.48 2.87
C THR A 96 -14.19 -15.01 2.99
N LYS A 97 -13.54 -15.69 2.04
CA LYS A 97 -13.33 -17.13 2.04
C LYS A 97 -12.01 -17.52 2.72
N PRO A 98 -12.01 -18.40 3.75
CA PRO A 98 -10.80 -18.80 4.45
C PRO A 98 -9.68 -19.35 3.55
N HIS A 99 -10.01 -20.18 2.56
CA HIS A 99 -9.00 -20.77 1.68
C HIS A 99 -8.27 -19.73 0.82
N VAL A 100 -8.94 -18.64 0.45
CA VAL A 100 -8.33 -17.53 -0.29
C VAL A 100 -7.32 -16.79 0.57
N ARG A 101 -7.65 -16.56 1.85
CA ARG A 101 -6.72 -15.94 2.81
C ARG A 101 -5.47 -16.79 3.00
N ASP A 102 -5.64 -18.09 3.18
CA ASP A 102 -4.53 -19.01 3.37
C ASP A 102 -3.64 -19.11 2.12
N TRP A 103 -4.27 -19.15 0.94
CA TRP A 103 -3.56 -19.10 -0.34
C TRP A 103 -2.77 -17.80 -0.52
N TYR A 104 -3.41 -16.65 -0.27
CA TYR A 104 -2.77 -15.33 -0.44
C TYR A 104 -1.59 -15.14 0.52
N THR A 105 -1.76 -15.50 1.80
CA THR A 105 -0.65 -15.48 2.77
C THR A 105 0.49 -16.38 2.32
N LYS A 106 0.21 -17.61 1.88
CA LYS A 106 1.25 -18.55 1.43
C LYS A 106 2.01 -18.05 0.19
N ARG A 107 1.28 -17.41 -0.73
CA ARG A 107 1.84 -16.82 -1.96
C ARG A 107 2.83 -15.70 -1.64
N LEU A 108 2.44 -14.75 -0.79
CA LEU A 108 3.31 -13.66 -0.35
C LEU A 108 4.49 -14.16 0.49
N GLU A 109 4.30 -15.16 1.35
CA GLU A 109 5.41 -15.78 2.09
C GLU A 109 6.44 -16.43 1.16
N THR A 110 5.97 -17.06 0.07
CA THR A 110 6.85 -17.65 -0.95
C THR A 110 7.63 -16.56 -1.68
N LEU A 111 6.97 -15.46 -2.06
CA LEU A 111 7.62 -14.29 -2.65
C LEU A 111 8.69 -13.75 -1.71
N ARG A 112 8.34 -13.46 -0.44
CA ARG A 112 9.26 -12.96 0.60
C ARG A 112 10.53 -13.81 0.69
N GLN A 113 10.37 -15.12 0.79
CA GLN A 113 11.49 -16.07 0.91
C GLN A 113 12.33 -16.16 -0.36
N SER A 114 11.71 -16.04 -1.53
CA SER A 114 12.41 -16.15 -2.81
C SER A 114 13.37 -14.97 -3.07
N ILE A 115 12.95 -13.75 -2.71
CA ILE A 115 13.70 -12.52 -2.94
C ILE A 115 14.42 -11.96 -1.69
N GLY A 116 14.09 -12.45 -0.49
CA GLY A 116 14.73 -12.02 0.76
C GLY A 116 14.18 -10.71 1.34
N LEU A 117 12.90 -10.43 1.12
CA LEU A 117 12.21 -9.20 1.56
C LEU A 117 11.92 -9.21 3.08
N ASP A 118 11.85 -8.04 3.71
CA ASP A 118 11.53 -7.93 5.15
C ASP A 118 10.02 -7.89 5.44
N SER A 119 9.24 -7.06 4.73
CA SER A 119 7.80 -6.89 4.94
C SER A 119 7.08 -6.42 3.67
N PHE A 120 5.78 -6.11 3.75
CA PHE A 120 4.93 -5.73 2.63
C PHE A 120 4.21 -4.40 2.88
N LYS A 121 3.99 -3.65 1.80
CA LYS A 121 3.00 -2.56 1.72
C LYS A 121 1.77 -3.10 1.02
N LEU A 122 0.67 -3.26 1.78
CA LEU A 122 -0.59 -3.80 1.27
C LEU A 122 -1.55 -2.66 0.93
N ASP A 123 -1.64 -2.35 -0.36
CA ASP A 123 -2.49 -1.28 -0.85
C ASP A 123 -3.93 -1.75 -1.09
N ALA A 124 -4.83 -0.80 -1.30
CA ALA A 124 -6.26 -1.00 -1.45
C ALA A 124 -6.93 -1.74 -0.26
N GLY A 125 -7.84 -2.68 -0.59
CA GLY A 125 -8.64 -3.45 0.36
C GLY A 125 -9.98 -2.84 0.70
N GLU A 126 -10.28 -1.62 0.22
CA GLU A 126 -11.57 -0.98 0.38
C GLU A 126 -12.65 -1.75 -0.37
N SER A 127 -13.81 -1.94 0.26
CA SER A 127 -14.93 -2.61 -0.37
C SER A 127 -15.49 -1.91 -1.61
N SER A 128 -15.14 -0.64 -1.84
CA SER A 128 -15.48 0.10 -3.06
C SER A 128 -14.84 -0.49 -4.32
N PHE A 129 -13.77 -1.27 -4.18
CA PHE A 129 -13.13 -1.99 -5.29
C PHE A 129 -13.73 -3.39 -5.53
N ALA A 130 -14.76 -3.78 -4.79
CA ALA A 130 -15.46 -5.03 -5.05
C ALA A 130 -16.37 -4.90 -6.30
N PRO A 131 -16.60 -6.00 -7.03
CA PRO A 131 -17.60 -6.00 -8.10
C PRO A 131 -18.99 -5.66 -7.54
N GLN A 132 -19.80 -4.91 -8.29
CA GLN A 132 -21.12 -4.44 -7.83
C GLN A 132 -22.22 -5.39 -8.38
N ILE A 133 -23.11 -6.00 -7.59
CA ILE A 133 -23.24 -6.16 -6.13
C ILE A 133 -22.45 -7.43 -5.71
N PRO A 134 -21.51 -7.37 -4.74
CA PRO A 134 -20.62 -8.49 -4.46
C PRO A 134 -21.34 -9.64 -3.74
N ASN A 135 -20.98 -10.89 -4.07
CA ASN A 135 -21.45 -12.09 -3.40
C ASN A 135 -20.46 -12.49 -2.28
N LEU A 136 -20.63 -11.89 -1.10
CA LEU A 136 -19.73 -12.07 0.05
C LEU A 136 -20.18 -13.25 0.93
N SER A 137 -19.22 -14.04 1.42
CA SER A 137 -19.49 -15.24 2.23
C SER A 137 -19.73 -14.95 3.72
N CYS A 138 -19.68 -13.68 4.14
CA CYS A 138 -19.83 -13.25 5.52
C CYS A 138 -21.29 -12.89 5.86
N PRO A 139 -21.68 -12.83 7.15
CA PRO A 139 -23.03 -12.42 7.55
C PRO A 139 -23.43 -11.04 7.00
N GLU A 140 -24.70 -10.87 6.63
CA GLU A 140 -25.22 -9.68 5.96
C GLU A 140 -24.99 -8.40 6.77
N GLU A 141 -25.11 -8.46 8.10
CA GLU A 141 -24.85 -7.32 9.01
C GLU A 141 -23.38 -6.89 9.08
N GLN A 142 -22.49 -7.67 8.47
CA GLN A 142 -21.07 -7.38 8.33
C GLN A 142 -20.71 -6.94 6.91
N GLN A 143 -21.65 -6.97 5.97
CA GLN A 143 -21.39 -6.52 4.61
C GLN A 143 -21.51 -4.99 4.50
N PRO A 144 -20.63 -4.33 3.73
CA PRO A 144 -19.49 -4.89 2.99
C PRO A 144 -18.17 -4.90 3.79
N ARG A 145 -18.16 -4.35 5.02
CA ARG A 145 -16.95 -4.15 5.85
C ARG A 145 -16.16 -5.43 6.12
N CYS A 146 -16.80 -6.60 6.08
CA CYS A 146 -16.15 -7.89 6.30
C CYS A 146 -15.06 -8.18 5.26
N LEU A 147 -15.17 -7.67 4.04
CA LEU A 147 -14.16 -7.84 3.00
C LEU A 147 -12.87 -7.13 3.39
N SER A 148 -12.96 -5.83 3.72
CA SER A 148 -11.81 -5.02 4.16
C SER A 148 -11.22 -5.55 5.47
N LYS A 149 -12.07 -5.95 6.42
CA LYS A 149 -11.63 -6.59 7.67
C LYS A 149 -10.81 -7.85 7.39
N ALA A 150 -11.34 -8.75 6.56
CA ALA A 150 -10.67 -10.02 6.25
C ALA A 150 -9.37 -9.81 5.47
N TYR A 151 -9.29 -8.81 4.58
CA TYR A 151 -8.05 -8.42 3.92
C TYR A 151 -6.97 -7.98 4.92
N VAL A 152 -7.31 -7.05 5.82
CA VAL A 152 -6.38 -6.52 6.82
C VAL A 152 -5.96 -7.59 7.85
N GLU A 153 -6.87 -8.46 8.26
CA GLU A 153 -6.53 -9.63 9.10
C GLU A 153 -5.59 -10.59 8.37
N THR A 154 -5.75 -10.77 7.06
CA THR A 154 -4.86 -11.61 6.23
C THR A 154 -3.49 -10.97 6.10
N ALA A 155 -3.44 -9.65 5.86
CA ALA A 155 -2.22 -8.85 5.82
C ALA A 155 -1.38 -9.01 7.09
N SER A 156 -2.04 -8.93 8.26
CA SER A 156 -1.38 -9.01 9.57
C SER A 156 -0.73 -10.38 9.86
N ARG A 157 -1.10 -11.43 9.11
CA ARG A 157 -0.47 -12.77 9.24
C ARG A 157 0.98 -12.80 8.71
N LEU A 158 1.37 -11.83 7.88
CA LEU A 158 2.67 -11.78 7.20
C LEU A 158 3.81 -11.33 8.13
N GLY A 159 3.48 -10.84 9.32
CA GLY A 159 4.43 -10.44 10.35
C GLY A 159 4.22 -8.99 10.82
N PRO A 160 5.21 -8.43 11.52
CA PRO A 160 5.14 -7.06 12.00
C PRO A 160 5.35 -6.04 10.87
N MET A 161 5.08 -4.76 11.14
CA MET A 161 5.37 -3.64 10.23
C MET A 161 4.64 -3.75 8.90
N ILE A 162 3.39 -4.19 8.96
CA ILE A 162 2.50 -4.23 7.82
C ILE A 162 1.83 -2.88 7.67
N GLU A 163 1.97 -2.29 6.50
CA GLU A 163 1.20 -1.12 6.08
C GLU A 163 -0.07 -1.58 5.37
N VAL A 164 -1.22 -1.04 5.76
CA VAL A 164 -2.49 -1.18 5.05
C VAL A 164 -3.14 0.17 4.80
N ARG A 165 -3.86 0.32 3.70
CA ARG A 165 -4.59 1.56 3.34
C ARG A 165 -6.01 1.64 3.90
N THR A 166 -6.57 0.51 4.34
CA THR A 166 -7.95 0.41 4.82
C THR A 166 -8.03 -0.17 6.23
N GLY A 167 -9.17 0.03 6.91
CA GLY A 167 -9.42 -0.53 8.23
C GLY A 167 -10.90 -0.61 8.56
N ALA A 168 -11.33 -1.78 9.07
CA ALA A 168 -12.71 -1.99 9.52
C ALA A 168 -12.75 -2.97 10.71
N GLN A 169 -12.91 -2.44 11.92
CA GLN A 169 -12.86 -3.23 13.16
C GLN A 169 -11.54 -4.01 13.37
N THR A 170 -10.43 -3.44 12.90
CA THR A 170 -9.09 -4.04 12.91
C THR A 170 -8.13 -3.30 13.84
N GLN A 171 -8.63 -2.46 14.75
CA GLN A 171 -7.83 -1.66 15.69
C GLN A 171 -6.93 -2.47 16.62
N HIS A 172 -7.28 -3.75 16.83
CA HIS A 172 -6.52 -4.68 17.67
C HIS A 172 -5.27 -5.24 16.98
N LEU A 173 -5.09 -4.98 15.68
CA LEU A 173 -3.94 -5.44 14.90
C LEU A 173 -2.82 -4.38 14.92
N PRO A 174 -1.55 -4.80 15.00
CA PRO A 174 -0.39 -3.89 15.07
C PRO A 174 0.03 -3.40 13.67
N ASN A 175 -0.94 -3.01 12.82
CA ASN A 175 -0.68 -2.55 11.46
C ASN A 175 -0.57 -1.02 11.43
N TYR A 176 0.28 -0.51 10.54
CA TYR A 176 0.26 0.89 10.16
C TYR A 176 -0.92 1.15 9.22
N ILE A 177 -1.76 2.13 9.55
CA ILE A 177 -2.87 2.56 8.69
C ILE A 177 -2.40 3.76 7.88
N ARG A 178 -2.15 3.57 6.59
CA ARG A 178 -1.83 4.66 5.68
C ARG A 178 -3.07 5.48 5.37
N MET A 179 -2.94 6.80 5.43
CA MET A 179 -3.97 7.70 4.91
C MET A 179 -4.13 7.48 3.39
N LEU A 180 -5.33 7.70 2.86
CA LEU A 180 -5.54 7.71 1.41
C LEU A 180 -4.60 8.71 0.73
N ASP A 181 -4.29 8.41 -0.54
CA ASP A 181 -3.41 9.22 -1.37
C ASP A 181 -3.75 10.70 -1.27
N ARG A 182 -2.72 11.49 -1.01
CA ARG A 182 -2.81 12.93 -0.91
C ARG A 182 -2.38 13.56 -2.21
N ASP A 183 -3.06 14.62 -2.58
CA ASP A 183 -2.70 15.43 -3.74
C ASP A 183 -1.60 16.43 -3.35
N THR A 184 -0.76 16.80 -4.31
CA THR A 184 0.29 17.78 -4.12
C THR A 184 -0.27 19.20 -4.14
N ASN A 185 -0.97 19.58 -3.06
CA ASN A 185 -1.54 20.92 -2.87
C ASN A 185 -1.67 21.30 -1.38
N TRP A 186 -2.00 22.57 -1.11
CA TRP A 186 -2.13 23.11 0.25
C TRP A 186 -3.50 22.90 0.88
N ASP A 187 -4.53 22.65 0.08
CA ASP A 187 -5.91 22.86 0.46
C ASP A 187 -6.58 21.61 1.05
N PHE A 188 -7.90 21.69 1.28
CA PHE A 188 -8.69 20.62 1.91
C PHE A 188 -9.15 19.53 0.93
N LYS A 189 -8.77 19.59 -0.35
CA LYS A 189 -9.01 18.56 -1.37
C LYS A 189 -7.83 17.60 -1.39
N CYS A 190 -7.78 16.76 -0.37
CA CYS A 190 -6.71 15.77 -0.17
C CYS A 190 -5.28 16.37 -0.08
N GLY A 191 -5.12 17.68 0.16
CA GLY A 191 -3.83 18.33 0.33
C GLY A 191 -3.35 18.41 1.78
N LEU A 192 -2.32 19.23 2.02
CA LEU A 192 -1.68 19.39 3.33
C LEU A 192 -2.66 19.78 4.44
N ALA A 193 -3.69 20.59 4.16
CA ALA A 193 -4.65 21.01 5.20
C ALA A 193 -5.45 19.83 5.80
N THR A 194 -5.53 18.71 5.07
CA THR A 194 -6.27 17.51 5.52
C THR A 194 -5.49 16.59 6.45
N PHE A 195 -4.18 16.81 6.61
CA PHE A 195 -3.27 15.91 7.35
C PHE A 195 -3.67 15.73 8.82
N ILE A 196 -3.69 16.83 9.57
CA ILE A 196 -4.01 16.84 11.00
C ILE A 196 -5.45 16.34 11.26
N PRO A 197 -6.51 16.84 10.58
CA PRO A 197 -7.86 16.35 10.85
C PRO A 197 -8.02 14.86 10.53
N THR A 198 -7.35 14.34 9.50
CA THR A 198 -7.42 12.90 9.19
C THR A 198 -6.69 12.05 10.23
N LEU A 199 -5.52 12.49 10.69
CA LEU A 199 -4.81 11.83 11.79
C LEU A 199 -5.70 11.73 13.03
N LEU A 200 -6.30 12.85 13.43
CA LEU A 200 -7.14 12.90 14.63
C LEU A 200 -8.37 12.02 14.47
N MET A 201 -9.00 12.00 13.28
CA MET A 201 -10.15 11.15 12.99
C MET A 201 -9.79 9.66 13.08
N LEU A 202 -8.66 9.23 12.50
CA LEU A 202 -8.19 7.84 12.60
C LEU A 202 -7.85 7.44 14.04
N ASN A 203 -7.20 8.32 14.80
CA ASN A 203 -6.96 8.11 16.22
C ASN A 203 -8.25 7.97 17.03
N MET A 204 -9.25 8.82 16.78
CA MET A 204 -10.57 8.72 17.40
C MET A 204 -11.31 7.43 17.02
N ALA A 205 -11.07 6.91 15.80
CA ALA A 205 -11.56 5.60 15.36
C ALA A 205 -10.79 4.42 15.96
N GLY A 206 -9.75 4.69 16.76
CA GLY A 206 -8.95 3.70 17.48
C GLY A 206 -7.74 3.17 16.71
N TYR A 207 -7.30 3.84 15.65
CA TYR A 207 -6.09 3.47 14.90
C TYR A 207 -4.92 4.40 15.27
N PRO A 208 -4.01 3.99 16.18
CA PRO A 208 -2.93 4.86 16.68
C PRO A 208 -1.72 4.95 15.74
N PHE A 209 -1.46 3.90 14.96
CA PHE A 209 -0.29 3.81 14.08
C PHE A 209 -0.62 4.35 12.70
N VAL A 210 -0.93 5.65 12.62
CA VAL A 210 -1.29 6.29 11.36
C VAL A 210 -0.04 6.65 10.58
N MET A 211 0.03 6.19 9.34
CA MET A 211 1.06 6.59 8.39
C MET A 211 0.51 7.72 7.52
N PRO A 212 0.99 8.96 7.71
CA PRO A 212 0.68 10.05 6.79
C PRO A 212 1.30 9.70 5.43
N ASP A 213 0.50 9.75 4.37
CA ASP A 213 0.95 9.51 3.00
C ASP A 213 2.18 10.36 2.63
N MET A 214 2.82 10.02 1.51
CA MET A 214 4.11 10.56 1.07
C MET A 214 4.25 12.08 1.26
N ILE A 215 5.41 12.52 1.73
CA ILE A 215 5.72 13.94 1.93
C ILE A 215 5.60 14.70 0.61
N CYS A 216 4.79 15.77 0.65
CA CYS A 216 4.34 16.58 -0.48
C CYS A 216 3.20 16.00 -1.33
N GLY A 217 2.60 14.87 -0.91
CA GLY A 217 1.56 14.19 -1.66
C GLY A 217 2.09 13.52 -2.94
N ASN A 218 1.16 13.07 -3.76
CA ASN A 218 1.38 12.40 -5.03
C ASN A 218 1.32 13.42 -6.17
N GLU A 219 2.39 13.49 -6.96
CA GLU A 219 2.41 14.31 -8.18
C GLU A 219 1.59 13.62 -9.29
N TYR A 220 0.30 13.94 -9.37
CA TYR A 220 -0.59 13.49 -10.44
C TYR A 220 -0.80 14.58 -11.50
N GLY A 221 -0.68 14.21 -12.79
CA GLY A 221 -0.91 15.12 -13.91
C GLY A 221 -0.02 16.35 -13.84
N ASP A 222 -0.64 17.54 -13.76
CA ASP A 222 0.07 18.83 -13.70
C ASP A 222 0.44 19.26 -12.27
N GLN A 223 0.15 18.43 -11.25
CA GLN A 223 0.52 18.75 -9.87
C GLN A 223 2.04 18.57 -9.68
N ILE A 224 2.71 19.64 -9.27
CA ILE A 224 4.15 19.65 -9.02
C ILE A 224 4.42 20.14 -7.62
N CYS A 225 5.20 19.37 -6.88
CA CYS A 225 5.62 19.71 -5.55
C CYS A 225 6.54 20.92 -5.59
N THR A 226 6.16 21.99 -4.90
CA THR A 226 7.02 23.16 -4.73
C THR A 226 7.95 22.96 -3.55
N GLU A 227 9.10 23.63 -3.58
CA GLU A 227 10.08 23.57 -2.48
C GLU A 227 9.45 23.98 -1.14
N GLU A 228 8.61 25.02 -1.13
CA GLU A 228 7.95 25.48 0.09
C GLU A 228 6.95 24.44 0.61
N LEU A 229 6.11 23.86 -0.26
CA LEU A 229 5.16 22.83 0.13
C LEU A 229 5.89 21.61 0.69
N PHE A 230 6.96 21.15 0.03
CA PHE A 230 7.78 20.04 0.50
C PHE A 230 8.33 20.28 1.92
N ILE A 231 8.89 21.47 2.16
CA ILE A 231 9.42 21.85 3.48
C ILE A 231 8.32 21.85 4.54
N ARG A 232 7.17 22.49 4.28
CA ARG A 232 6.08 22.57 5.28
C ARG A 232 5.45 21.22 5.55
N TRP A 233 5.30 20.40 4.52
CA TRP A 233 4.80 19.04 4.66
C TRP A 233 5.76 18.19 5.49
N THR A 234 7.08 18.29 5.23
CA THR A 234 8.11 17.61 6.05
C THR A 234 8.02 18.04 7.52
N GLN A 235 7.88 19.34 7.78
CA GLN A 235 7.77 19.89 9.14
C GLN A 235 6.50 19.45 9.86
N ALA A 236 5.37 19.28 9.14
CA ALA A 236 4.14 18.75 9.72
C ALA A 236 4.23 17.24 9.97
N ASN A 237 4.90 16.50 9.08
CA ASN A 237 5.01 15.05 9.13
C ASN A 237 5.96 14.56 10.24
N VAL A 238 6.96 15.36 10.63
CA VAL A 238 7.97 14.97 11.64
C VAL A 238 7.41 14.48 12.99
N PHE A 239 6.21 14.92 13.37
CA PHE A 239 5.53 14.54 14.62
C PHE A 239 4.53 13.40 14.45
N MET A 240 4.47 12.79 13.28
CA MET A 240 3.63 11.64 12.97
C MET A 240 4.41 10.35 13.21
N PRO A 241 3.75 9.17 13.29
CA PRO A 241 4.42 7.89 13.52
C PRO A 241 5.47 7.49 12.45
N ILE A 242 5.32 7.93 11.20
CA ILE A 242 6.20 7.59 10.08
C ILE A 242 6.40 8.81 9.18
N MET A 243 7.64 9.02 8.73
CA MET A 243 7.98 9.91 7.61
C MET A 243 8.27 9.11 6.33
N GLN A 244 7.47 9.30 5.28
CA GLN A 244 7.66 8.64 3.98
C GLN A 244 8.00 9.66 2.90
N PHE A 245 9.03 9.39 2.12
CA PHE A 245 9.47 10.24 1.00
C PHE A 245 9.37 9.46 -0.31
N SER A 246 8.71 10.03 -1.31
CA SER A 246 8.80 9.61 -2.72
C SER A 246 9.63 10.59 -3.56
N ILE A 247 9.66 11.86 -3.15
CA ILE A 247 10.46 12.90 -3.77
C ILE A 247 11.73 13.10 -2.94
N PRO A 248 12.94 12.97 -3.53
CA PRO A 248 14.16 13.20 -2.80
C PRO A 248 14.37 14.69 -2.49
N PRO A 249 14.86 15.04 -1.29
CA PRO A 249 15.02 16.44 -0.88
C PRO A 249 16.03 17.22 -1.74
N TRP A 250 16.99 16.52 -2.37
CA TRP A 250 17.97 17.13 -3.28
C TRP A 250 17.39 17.55 -4.64
N ARG A 251 16.12 17.25 -4.93
CA ARG A 251 15.40 17.80 -6.09
C ARG A 251 15.25 19.32 -6.04
N PHE A 252 15.23 19.91 -4.84
CA PHE A 252 14.90 21.31 -4.65
C PHE A 252 16.14 22.19 -4.47
N SER A 253 16.79 22.12 -3.30
CA SER A 253 17.98 22.91 -3.00
C SER A 253 18.76 22.32 -1.83
N ASN A 254 20.01 22.79 -1.67
CA ASN A 254 20.83 22.43 -0.52
C ASN A 254 20.20 22.89 0.82
N LYS A 255 19.44 24.01 0.80
CA LYS A 255 18.70 24.48 1.97
C LYS A 255 17.61 23.47 2.37
N THR A 256 16.88 22.95 1.40
CA THR A 256 15.86 21.91 1.64
C THR A 256 16.48 20.64 2.21
N VAL A 257 17.60 20.19 1.65
CA VAL A 257 18.36 19.04 2.18
C VAL A 257 18.73 19.24 3.66
N GLN A 258 19.25 20.42 4.03
CA GLN A 258 19.60 20.73 5.41
C GLN A 258 18.38 20.75 6.35
N ILE A 259 17.26 21.31 5.91
CA ILE A 259 16.02 21.34 6.69
C ILE A 259 15.50 19.92 6.90
N VAL A 260 15.45 19.10 5.84
CA VAL A 260 14.97 17.72 5.91
C VAL A 260 15.87 16.89 6.81
N HIS A 261 17.19 17.03 6.72
CA HIS A 261 18.12 16.39 7.66
C HIS A 261 17.80 16.75 9.11
N LYS A 262 17.53 18.03 9.40
CA LYS A 262 17.17 18.47 10.74
C LYS A 262 15.84 17.85 11.20
N MET A 263 14.83 17.77 10.33
CA MET A 263 13.54 17.16 10.66
C MET A 263 13.67 15.64 10.88
N VAL A 264 14.37 14.92 10.00
CA VAL A 264 14.63 13.48 10.17
C VAL A 264 15.42 13.22 11.47
N SER A 265 16.37 14.10 11.82
CA SER A 265 17.10 13.99 13.09
C SER A 265 16.26 14.32 14.33
N LEU A 266 15.15 15.05 14.16
CA LEU A 266 14.20 15.34 15.24
C LEU A 266 13.19 14.20 15.42
N HIS A 267 12.89 13.47 14.35
CA HIS A 267 11.97 12.34 14.35
C HIS A 267 12.57 11.08 15.00
N ASN A 268 13.89 10.88 14.86
CA ASN A 268 14.66 9.80 15.50
C ASN A 268 15.06 10.15 16.94
#